data_AF-A0A7W9WV07-F1
#
_entry.id   AF-A0A7W9WV07-F1
#
_cell.length_a   1.000
_cell.length_b   1.000
_cell.length_c   1.000
_cell.angle_alpha   90.00
_cell.angle_beta   90.00
_cell.angle_gamma   90.00
#
_symmetry.space_group_name_H-M   'P 1'
#
loop_
_entity.id
_entity.type
_entity.pdbx_description
1 polymer ?
#
loop_
_entity_poly.entity_id
_entity_poly.type
_entity_poly.pdbx_seq_one_letter_code
_entity_poly.pdbx_strand_id
1 'polypeptide(L)'
;MKLEDRLINWARCQRVSPSDAGGMGLTANIYFRDTSVPGRTIDASLDVEDAHRIEVAMRRIMPMDRQLLQMHFVWRKPPFVICRRLGLRVRPMTVFDLALAHAVRAIENQLTTPKREFVSMQAIIDRIEKKELAETK
;
A
#
# COMPACT_ATOMS: atom_id res chain seq x y z
N MET A 1 13.28 9.89 0.32
CA MET A 1 13.33 8.43 0.09
C MET A 1 12.60 8.15 -1.22
N LYS A 2 13.16 7.32 -2.11
CA LYS A 2 12.48 7.01 -3.39
C LYS A 2 11.26 6.14 -3.12
N LEU A 3 10.21 6.28 -3.93
CA LEU A 3 8.97 5.51 -3.76
C LEU A 3 9.22 4.00 -3.87
N GLU A 4 10.17 3.59 -4.71
CA GLU A 4 10.59 2.19 -4.86
C GLU A 4 11.12 1.61 -3.54
N ASP A 5 11.95 2.35 -2.80
CA ASP A 5 12.47 1.90 -1.50
C ASP A 5 11.34 1.71 -0.48
N ARG A 6 10.35 2.60 -0.50
CA ARG A 6 9.15 2.50 0.35
C ARG A 6 8.29 1.30 -0.02
N LEU A 7 8.15 1.00 -1.31
CA LEU A 7 7.46 -0.22 -1.79
C LEU A 7 8.21 -1.49 -1.43
N ILE A 8 9.54 -1.47 -1.46
CA ILE A 8 10.38 -2.58 -1.00
C ILE A 8 10.19 -2.80 0.51
N ASN A 9 10.17 -1.73 1.30
CA ASN A 9 9.89 -1.78 2.74
C ASN A 9 8.48 -2.36 3.00
N TRP A 10 7.45 -1.85 2.33
CA TRP A 10 6.08 -2.38 2.39
C TRP A 10 6.02 -3.88 2.03
N ALA A 11 6.70 -4.30 0.96
CA ALA A 11 6.73 -5.70 0.55
C ALA A 11 7.50 -6.61 1.50
N ARG A 12 8.49 -6.08 2.24
CA ARG A 12 9.13 -6.81 3.34
C ARG A 12 8.16 -6.97 4.51
N CYS A 13 7.46 -5.91 4.91
CA CYS A 13 6.44 -5.96 5.97
C CYS A 13 5.33 -6.97 5.64
N GLN A 14 4.86 -7.03 4.38
CA GLN A 14 3.83 -7.99 3.98
C GLN A 14 4.29 -9.45 4.04
N ARG A 15 5.55 -9.75 3.70
CA ARG A 15 6.11 -11.11 3.81
C ARG A 15 6.35 -11.55 5.26
N VAL A 16 6.57 -10.58 6.15
CA VAL A 16 6.68 -10.82 7.60
C VAL A 16 5.29 -10.95 8.24
N SER A 17 4.23 -10.44 7.58
CA SER A 17 2.86 -10.53 8.07
C SER A 17 2.43 -12.00 8.29
N PRO A 18 1.74 -12.34 9.40
CA PRO A 18 1.42 -13.72 9.77
C PRO A 18 0.48 -14.46 8.79
N SER A 19 -0.12 -13.75 7.82
CA SER A 19 -1.20 -14.31 7.00
C SER A 19 -0.76 -15.15 5.81
N ASP A 20 0.50 -15.06 5.36
CA ASP A 20 0.95 -15.70 4.10
C ASP A 20 1.93 -16.87 4.27
N ALA A 21 2.14 -17.33 5.51
CA ALA A 21 2.76 -18.62 5.80
C ALA A 21 1.71 -19.74 5.75
N GLY A 22 1.17 -20.06 4.57
CA GLY A 22 0.65 -21.39 4.21
C GLY A 22 -0.33 -22.13 5.14
N GLY A 23 -0.95 -21.52 6.14
CA GLY A 23 -1.80 -22.24 7.07
C GLY A 23 -2.01 -21.54 8.40
N MET A 24 -2.84 -20.49 8.42
CA MET A 24 -3.64 -20.20 9.60
C MET A 24 -5.05 -19.81 9.17
N GLY A 25 -5.84 -20.83 8.82
CA GLY A 25 -7.30 -20.71 8.92
C GLY A 25 -7.66 -20.42 10.37
N LEU A 26 -8.83 -19.80 10.61
CA LEU A 26 -9.32 -19.42 11.94
C LEU A 26 -9.15 -20.52 13.01
N THR A 27 -9.14 -21.79 12.62
CA THR A 27 -8.91 -22.96 13.47
C THR A 27 -7.51 -23.04 14.09
N ALA A 28 -6.45 -22.63 13.39
CA ALA A 28 -5.09 -22.68 13.93
C ALA A 28 -4.87 -21.68 15.08
N ASN A 29 -5.60 -20.56 15.05
CA ASN A 29 -5.48 -19.50 16.06
C ASN A 29 -6.10 -19.88 17.41
N ILE A 30 -6.99 -20.88 17.45
CA ILE A 30 -7.65 -21.33 18.69
C ILE A 30 -6.74 -22.29 19.47
N TYR A 31 -5.99 -23.15 18.77
CA TYR A 31 -5.14 -24.16 19.39
C TYR A 31 -3.70 -23.69 19.66
N PHE A 32 -3.22 -22.70 18.91
CA PHE A 32 -1.86 -22.17 19.08
C PHE A 32 -1.88 -20.68 19.45
N ARG A 33 -2.65 -20.33 20.47
CA ARG A 33 -2.78 -18.95 20.98
C ARG A 33 -1.45 -18.34 21.42
N ASP A 34 -0.48 -19.19 21.78
CA ASP A 34 0.83 -18.82 22.31
C ASP A 34 2.02 -19.16 21.38
N THR A 35 1.78 -19.50 20.11
CA THR A 35 2.91 -19.65 19.16
C THR A 35 3.36 -18.30 18.61
N SER A 36 3.91 -17.48 19.49
CA SER A 36 5.15 -16.80 19.16
C SER A 36 6.13 -17.89 18.73
N VAL A 37 6.21 -18.18 17.43
CA VAL A 37 7.28 -19.02 16.88
C VAL A 37 8.59 -18.35 17.29
N PRO A 38 9.33 -18.91 18.25
CA PRO A 38 10.54 -18.27 18.75
C PRO A 38 11.57 -18.35 17.63
N GLY A 39 12.00 -17.19 17.14
CA GLY A 39 13.03 -17.10 16.10
C GLY A 39 12.69 -16.24 14.89
N ARG A 40 11.46 -15.68 14.78
CA ARG A 40 11.20 -14.66 13.74
C ARG A 40 11.67 -13.30 14.24
N THR A 41 12.91 -12.95 13.90
CA THR A 41 13.46 -11.62 14.15
C THR A 41 12.59 -10.59 13.43
N ILE A 42 11.88 -9.76 14.18
CA ILE A 42 11.31 -8.52 13.65
C ILE A 42 12.51 -7.64 13.35
N ASP A 43 12.83 -7.51 12.07
CA ASP A 43 13.93 -6.66 11.62
C ASP A 43 13.60 -5.21 12.02
N ALA A 44 14.30 -4.67 13.02
CA ALA A 44 14.04 -3.34 13.57
C ALA A 44 14.27 -2.20 12.54
N SER A 45 14.82 -2.54 11.38
CA SER A 45 14.98 -1.64 10.24
C SER A 45 13.70 -1.41 9.43
N LEU A 46 12.61 -2.14 9.71
CA LEU A 46 11.35 -2.00 8.99
C LEU A 46 10.52 -0.85 9.53
N ASP A 47 10.21 0.12 8.66
CA ASP A 47 9.26 1.18 8.96
C ASP A 47 7.83 0.68 8.77
N VAL A 48 7.19 0.29 9.87
CA VAL A 48 5.82 -0.26 9.88
C VAL A 48 4.78 0.84 9.60
N GLU A 49 5.03 2.08 10.01
CA GLU A 49 4.10 3.19 9.79
C GLU A 49 4.03 3.56 8.31
N ASP A 50 5.18 3.63 7.64
CA ASP A 50 5.24 3.89 6.21
C ASP A 50 4.58 2.77 5.40
N ALA A 51 4.83 1.52 5.78
CA ALA A 51 4.17 0.37 5.18
C ALA A 51 2.64 0.43 5.35
N HIS A 52 2.13 0.87 6.51
CA HIS A 52 0.70 1.04 6.73
C HIS A 52 0.10 2.14 5.82
N ARG A 53 0.80 3.27 5.66
CA ARG A 53 0.36 4.35 4.75
C ARG A 53 0.25 3.86 3.30
N ILE A 54 1.23 3.07 2.85
CA ILE A 54 1.19 2.44 1.53
C ILE A 54 0.03 1.46 1.43
N GLU A 55 -0.20 0.61 2.43
CA GLU A 55 -1.30 -0.34 2.43
C GLU A 55 -2.67 0.35 2.31
N VAL A 56 -2.86 1.49 2.98
CA VAL A 56 -4.08 2.31 2.84
C VAL A 56 -4.20 2.88 1.42
N ALA A 57 -3.11 3.36 0.83
CA ALA A 57 -3.11 3.84 -0.56
C ALA A 57 -3.41 2.70 -1.55
N MET A 58 -2.89 1.49 -1.33
CA MET A 58 -3.14 0.31 -2.17
C MET A 58 -4.61 -0.13 -2.19
N ARG A 59 -5.38 0.16 -1.14
CA ARG A 59 -6.82 -0.13 -1.12
C ARG A 59 -7.63 0.79 -2.03
N ARG A 60 -7.06 1.93 -2.46
CA ARG A 60 -7.73 2.96 -3.28
C ARG A 60 -7.37 2.91 -4.76
N ILE A 61 -6.32 2.19 -5.13
CA ILE A 61 -5.93 2.02 -6.55
C ILE A 61 -6.74 0.92 -7.23
N MET A 62 -6.63 0.83 -8.55
CA MET A 62 -7.32 -0.19 -9.35
C MET A 62 -6.92 -1.60 -8.88
N PRO A 63 -7.85 -2.57 -8.82
CA PRO A 63 -7.56 -3.94 -8.39
C PRO A 63 -6.46 -4.61 -9.21
N MET A 64 -6.39 -4.30 -10.52
CA MET A 64 -5.37 -4.82 -11.43
C MET A 64 -3.97 -4.32 -11.06
N ASP A 65 -3.81 -3.01 -10.85
CA ASP A 65 -2.53 -2.41 -10.44
C ASP A 65 -2.09 -2.97 -9.09
N ARG A 66 -3.02 -3.12 -8.13
CA ARG A 66 -2.74 -3.73 -6.83
C ARG A 66 -2.19 -5.15 -6.97
N GLN A 67 -2.79 -5.97 -7.81
CA GLN A 67 -2.32 -7.34 -8.06
C GLN A 67 -0.95 -7.36 -8.75
N LEU A 68 -0.73 -6.46 -9.72
CA LEU A 68 0.57 -6.31 -10.39
C LEU A 68 1.69 -6.05 -9.36
N LEU A 69 1.47 -5.09 -8.46
CA LEU A 69 2.43 -4.69 -7.43
C LEU A 69 2.66 -5.76 -6.39
N GLN A 70 1.61 -6.47 -5.94
CA GLN A 70 1.75 -7.63 -5.05
C GLN A 70 2.60 -8.73 -5.70
N MET A 71 2.30 -9.09 -6.95
CA MET A 71 3.08 -10.12 -7.64
C MET A 71 4.53 -9.72 -7.88
N HIS A 72 4.78 -8.44 -8.21
CA HIS A 72 6.10 -7.94 -8.52
C HIS A 72 6.96 -7.75 -7.25
N PHE A 73 6.47 -7.03 -6.25
CA PHE A 73 7.27 -6.66 -5.07
C PHE A 73 7.18 -7.70 -3.94
N VAL A 74 5.98 -8.22 -3.65
CA VAL A 74 5.77 -9.17 -2.52
C VAL A 74 6.21 -10.56 -2.92
N TRP A 75 5.66 -11.10 -4.02
CA TRP A 75 5.94 -12.48 -4.45
C TRP A 75 7.13 -12.62 -5.38
N ARG A 76 7.74 -11.50 -5.82
CA ARG A 76 8.92 -11.48 -6.72
C ARG A 76 8.76 -12.36 -7.96
N LYS A 77 7.55 -12.39 -8.54
CA LYS A 77 7.28 -13.16 -9.75
C LYS A 77 7.94 -12.49 -10.96
N PRO A 78 8.45 -13.26 -11.92
CA PRO A 78 9.04 -12.68 -13.11
C PRO A 78 7.94 -12.10 -14.02
N PRO A 79 8.26 -11.06 -14.83
CA PRO A 79 7.27 -10.32 -15.63
C PRO A 79 6.40 -11.20 -16.53
N PHE A 80 6.96 -12.23 -17.16
CA PHE A 80 6.21 -13.12 -18.05
C PHE A 80 5.07 -13.88 -17.34
N VAL A 81 5.26 -14.27 -16.07
CA VAL A 81 4.21 -14.92 -15.27
C VAL A 81 3.13 -13.93 -14.90
N ILE A 82 3.53 -12.71 -14.53
CA ILE A 82 2.63 -11.62 -14.15
C ILE A 82 1.75 -11.25 -15.35
N CYS A 83 2.37 -11.03 -16.52
CA CYS A 83 1.65 -10.70 -17.75
C CYS A 83 0.63 -11.78 -18.12
N ARG A 84 1.03 -13.06 -18.07
CA ARG A 84 0.14 -14.19 -18.36
C ARG A 84 -1.05 -14.24 -17.39
N ARG A 85 -0.82 -13.98 -16.10
CA ARG A 85 -1.87 -14.03 -15.07
C ARG A 85 -2.83 -12.84 -15.14
N LEU A 86 -2.35 -11.66 -15.52
CA LEU A 86 -3.17 -10.45 -15.66
C LEU A 86 -3.78 -10.28 -17.07
N GLY A 87 -3.50 -11.20 -18.00
CA GLY A 87 -3.96 -11.07 -19.38
C GLY A 87 -3.25 -9.96 -20.17
N LEU A 88 -2.09 -9.49 -19.70
CA LEU A 88 -1.26 -8.52 -20.43
C LEU A 88 -0.48 -9.21 -21.55
N ARG A 89 -0.25 -8.48 -22.65
CA ARG A 89 0.63 -8.97 -23.72
C ARG A 89 2.05 -9.11 -23.18
N VAL A 90 2.60 -10.31 -23.27
CA VAL A 90 3.97 -10.63 -22.80
C VAL A 90 5.04 -9.92 -23.63
N ARG A 91 4.75 -9.64 -24.91
CA ARG A 91 5.65 -8.90 -25.80
C ARG A 91 4.89 -7.74 -26.46
N PRO A 92 5.52 -6.56 -26.60
CA PRO A 92 6.87 -6.20 -26.16
C PRO A 92 6.99 -6.00 -24.63
N MET A 93 8.19 -6.17 -24.05
CA MET A 93 8.43 -6.01 -22.60
C MET A 93 8.06 -4.60 -22.09
N THR A 94 8.09 -3.60 -22.97
CA THR A 94 7.67 -2.23 -22.66
C THR A 94 6.22 -2.11 -22.17
N VAL A 95 5.35 -3.06 -22.51
CA VAL A 95 3.97 -3.10 -22.00
C VAL A 95 3.95 -3.35 -20.50
N PHE A 96 4.81 -4.25 -20.01
CA PHE A 96 4.94 -4.51 -18.59
C PHE A 96 5.50 -3.29 -17.86
N ASP A 97 6.55 -2.68 -18.40
CA ASP A 97 7.18 -1.50 -17.80
C ASP A 97 6.20 -0.32 -17.73
N LEU A 98 5.37 -0.13 -18.77
CA LEU A 98 4.31 0.87 -18.78
C LEU A 98 3.25 0.60 -17.70
N ALA A 99 2.80 -0.65 -17.57
CA ALA A 99 1.83 -1.04 -16.54
C ALA A 99 2.41 -0.84 -15.12
N LEU A 100 3.69 -1.15 -14.92
CA LEU A 100 4.38 -0.94 -13.66
C LEU A 100 4.51 0.55 -13.34
N ALA A 101 4.94 1.36 -14.32
CA ALA A 101 5.03 2.81 -14.17
C ALA A 101 3.66 3.45 -13.86
N HIS A 102 2.60 2.97 -14.52
CA HIS A 102 1.23 3.38 -14.23
C HIS A 102 0.84 3.08 -12.78
N ALA A 103 1.08 1.84 -12.33
CA ALA A 103 0.74 1.42 -10.97
C ALA A 103 1.51 2.21 -9.89
N VAL A 104 2.81 2.44 -10.11
CA VAL A 104 3.65 3.25 -9.22
C VAL A 104 3.15 4.69 -9.14
N ARG A 105 2.85 5.31 -10.29
CA ARG A 105 2.29 6.67 -10.35
C ARG A 105 0.91 6.76 -9.69
N ALA A 106 0.07 5.74 -9.83
CA ALA A 106 -1.23 5.70 -9.18
C ALA A 106 -1.11 5.77 -7.65
N ILE A 107 -0.13 5.06 -7.07
CA ILE A 107 0.14 5.12 -5.62
C ILE A 107 0.68 6.49 -5.21
N GLU A 108 1.62 7.04 -5.98
CA GLU A 108 2.18 8.35 -5.71
C GLU A 108 1.09 9.43 -5.64
N ASN A 109 0.15 9.38 -6.58
CA ASN A 109 -1.03 10.24 -6.58
C ASN A 109 -1.89 10.03 -5.31
N GLN A 110 -2.12 8.78 -4.89
CA GLN A 110 -2.91 8.49 -3.69
C GLN A 110 -2.22 8.92 -2.38
N LEU A 111 -0.88 8.84 -2.33
CA LEU A 111 -0.11 9.31 -1.18
C LEU A 111 -0.08 10.83 -1.08
N THR A 112 -0.13 11.53 -2.21
CA THR A 112 -0.14 13.00 -2.27
C THR A 112 -1.54 13.57 -2.04
N THR A 113 -2.60 12.83 -2.37
CA THR A 113 -3.98 13.31 -2.26
C THR A 113 -4.35 13.50 -0.78
N PRO A 114 -4.60 14.75 -0.32
CA PRO A 114 -5.00 14.97 1.06
C PRO A 114 -6.32 14.28 1.35
N LYS A 115 -6.47 13.76 2.58
CA LYS A 115 -7.75 13.20 3.04
C LYS A 115 -8.81 14.29 2.86
N ARG A 116 -9.83 14.03 2.05
CA ARG A 116 -10.98 14.94 1.93
C ARG A 116 -11.66 14.97 3.29
N GLU A 117 -11.55 16.09 3.98
CA GLU A 117 -12.30 16.35 5.19
C GLU A 117 -13.71 16.75 4.79
N PHE A 118 -14.71 16.03 5.28
CA PHE A 118 -16.09 16.48 5.15
C PHE A 118 -16.26 17.65 6.13
N VAL A 119 -16.28 18.86 5.59
CA VAL A 119 -16.50 20.08 6.37
C VAL A 119 -17.97 20.46 6.24
N SER A 120 -18.63 20.73 7.36
CA SER A 120 -20.00 21.26 7.34
C SER A 120 -19.99 22.70 6.82
N MET A 121 -21.09 23.12 6.20
CA MET A 121 -21.23 24.50 5.69
C MET A 121 -21.03 25.53 6.81
N GLN A 122 -21.52 25.23 8.02
CA GLN A 122 -21.34 26.05 9.21
C GLN A 122 -19.86 26.20 9.60
N ALA A 123 -19.08 25.10 9.60
CA ALA A 123 -17.65 25.16 9.91
C ALA A 123 -16.84 25.97 8.86
N ILE A 124 -17.35 26.09 7.63
CA ILE A 124 -16.77 26.97 6.61
C ILE A 124 -17.09 28.43 6.93
N ILE A 125 -18.35 28.75 7.24
CA ILE A 125 -18.80 30.10 7.62
C ILE A 125 -18.00 30.59 8.85
N ASP A 126 -17.91 29.78 9.90
CA ASP A 126 -17.17 30.10 11.12
C ASP A 126 -15.67 30.37 10.86
N ARG A 127 -15.06 29.65 9.90
CA ARG A 127 -13.66 29.86 9.51
C ARG A 127 -13.48 31.19 8.76
N ILE A 128 -14.43 31.57 7.91
CA ILE A 128 -14.38 32.82 7.14
C ILE A 128 -14.56 34.00 8.10
N GLU A 129 -15.58 33.97 8.96
CA GLU A 129 -15.83 35.03 9.94
C GLU A 129 -14.64 35.24 10.87
N LYS A 130 -14.03 34.17 11.39
CA LYS A 130 -12.81 34.27 12.21
C LYS A 130 -11.62 34.86 11.46
N LYS A 131 -11.52 34.64 10.15
CA LYS A 131 -10.41 35.16 9.34
C LYS A 131 -10.58 36.66 9.07
N GLU A 132 -11.79 37.12 8.77
CA GLU A 132 -12.10 38.54 8.58
C GLU A 132 -11.96 39.37 9.88
N LEU A 133 -12.30 38.76 11.03
CA LEU A 133 -12.06 39.37 12.35
C LEU A 133 -10.57 39.47 12.72
N ALA A 134 -9.70 38.66 12.11
CA ALA A 134 -8.26 38.66 12.36
C ALA A 134 -7.51 39.66 11.48
N GLU A 135 -8.03 39.98 10.29
CA GLU A 135 -7.44 40.96 9.36
C GLU A 135 -7.84 42.41 9.65
N THR A 136 -8.83 42.63 10.53
CA THR A 136 -9.35 43.95 10.93
C THR A 136 -8.75 44.51 12.22
N LYS A 137 -7.67 43.91 12.72
CA LYS A 137 -6.92 44.33 13.92
C LYS A 137 -5.48 44.69 13.58
#